data_AF-A0A800IRG5-F1
#
_entry.id   AF-A0A800IRG5-F1
#
_cell.length_a   1.000
_cell.length_b   1.000
_cell.length_c   1.000
_cell.angle_alpha   90.00
_cell.angle_beta   90.00
_cell.angle_gamma   90.00
#
_symmetry.space_group_name_H-M   'P 1'
#
loop_
_entity.id
_entity.type
_entity.pdbx_description
1 polymer ?
#
loop_
_entity_poly.entity_id
_entity_poly.type
_entity_poly.pdbx_seq_one_letter_code
_entity_poly.pdbx_strand_id
1 'polypeptide(L)'
;MNPNNMLQRLCEKLEIPFLDKMLSWPLGKRDSDGVWGQFWYDNVEKSTGFKAYQKTDAKIPNKYAVIYEESIKYYQQLFERRLH
;
A
#
# COMPACT_ATOMS: atom_id res chain seq x y z
N MET A 1 1.97 -4.28 10.92
CA MET A 1 2.73 -4.60 9.68
C MET A 1 4.09 -3.90 9.79
N ASN A 2 5.19 -4.56 9.45
CA ASN A 2 6.54 -3.99 9.47
C ASN A 2 7.03 -3.79 8.02
N PRO A 3 7.05 -2.54 7.50
CA PRO A 3 7.44 -2.27 6.11
C PRO A 3 8.85 -2.72 5.77
N ASN A 4 9.80 -2.59 6.70
CA ASN A 4 11.18 -3.03 6.51
C ASN A 4 11.24 -4.54 6.24
N ASN A 5 10.64 -5.35 7.13
CA ASN A 5 10.66 -6.80 6.95
C ASN A 5 9.95 -7.23 5.66
N MET A 6 8.83 -6.59 5.30
CA MET A 6 8.08 -6.96 4.09
C MET A 6 8.86 -6.59 2.82
N LEU A 7 9.48 -5.41 2.78
CA LEU A 7 10.29 -5.00 1.64
C LEU A 7 11.56 -5.85 1.49
N GLN A 8 12.20 -6.26 2.59
CA GLN A 8 13.31 -7.20 2.54
C GLN A 8 12.91 -8.53 1.88
N ARG A 9 11.79 -9.12 2.29
CA ARG A 9 11.28 -10.37 1.70
C ARG A 9 10.89 -10.21 0.23
N LEU A 10 10.30 -9.06 -0.13
CA LEU A 10 9.98 -8.75 -1.52
C LEU A 10 11.26 -8.64 -2.37
N CYS A 11 12.28 -7.94 -1.88
CA CYS A 11 13.56 -7.79 -2.57
C CYS A 11 14.26 -9.14 -2.77
N GLU A 12 14.28 -9.98 -1.73
CA GLU A 12 14.80 -11.35 -1.81
C GLU A 12 14.07 -12.18 -2.88
N LYS A 13 12.74 -12.11 -2.91
CA LYS A 13 11.93 -12.87 -3.88
C LYS A 13 12.11 -12.40 -5.33
N LEU A 14 12.43 -11.12 -5.52
CA LEU A 14 12.67 -10.50 -6.82
C LEU A 14 14.15 -10.51 -7.23
N GLU A 15 15.04 -11.04 -6.40
CA GLU A 15 16.50 -11.07 -6.62
C GLU A 15 17.10 -9.67 -6.85
N ILE A 16 16.58 -8.66 -6.13
CA ILE A 16 17.09 -7.28 -6.16
C ILE A 16 17.61 -6.86 -4.78
N PRO A 17 18.58 -5.92 -4.69
CA PRO A 17 19.06 -5.44 -3.40
C PRO A 17 18.01 -4.58 -2.70
N PHE A 18 17.81 -4.84 -1.40
CA PHE A 18 17.10 -3.93 -0.51
C PHE A 18 17.94 -2.66 -0.27
N LEU A 19 17.28 -1.50 -0.22
CA LEU A 19 17.93 -0.21 0.05
C LEU A 19 17.18 0.51 1.17
N ASP A 20 17.87 1.04 2.18
CA ASP A 20 17.24 1.74 3.30
C ASP A 20 16.38 2.94 2.85
N LYS A 21 16.75 3.58 1.73
CA LYS A 21 15.98 4.66 1.09
C LYS A 21 14.59 4.21 0.58
N MET A 22 14.27 2.93 0.60
CA MET A 22 12.91 2.44 0.32
C MET A 22 11.94 2.75 1.47
N LEU A 23 12.46 3.00 2.69
CA LEU A 23 11.64 3.25 3.88
C LEU A 23 11.37 4.74 4.13
N SER A 24 12.19 5.62 3.54
CA SER A 24 12.10 7.07 3.71
C SER A 24 12.35 7.81 2.40
N TRP A 25 11.61 8.90 2.19
CA TRP A 25 11.69 9.68 0.96
C TRP A 25 11.49 11.17 1.21
N PRO A 26 11.93 12.05 0.29
CA PRO A 26 11.73 13.49 0.41
C PRO A 26 10.25 13.85 0.40
N LEU A 27 9.92 14.91 1.12
CA LEU A 27 8.59 15.54 1.06
C LEU A 27 8.36 16.19 -0.31
N GLY A 28 7.13 16.13 -0.80
CA GLY A 28 6.69 16.83 -2.00
C GLY A 28 6.48 15.94 -3.22
N LYS A 29 6.29 16.61 -4.36
CA LYS A 29 6.06 16.01 -5.68
C LYS A 29 7.29 15.31 -6.22
N ARG A 30 7.06 14.27 -7.01
CA ARG A 30 8.09 13.55 -7.75
C ARG A 30 7.78 13.60 -9.24
N ASP A 31 8.83 13.58 -10.05
CA ASP A 31 8.69 13.51 -11.52
C ASP A 31 7.91 12.26 -11.96
N SER A 32 7.94 11.20 -11.15
CA SER A 32 7.19 9.96 -11.36
C SER A 32 5.70 10.04 -11.05
N ASP A 33 5.22 11.09 -10.38
CA ASP A 33 3.82 11.18 -9.93
C ASP A 33 2.84 11.41 -11.09
N GLY A 34 3.33 11.94 -12.23
CA GLY A 34 2.56 12.12 -13.45
C GLY A 34 1.35 13.06 -13.31
N VAL A 35 0.47 13.02 -14.32
CA VAL A 35 -0.69 13.92 -14.41
C VAL A 35 -1.73 13.71 -13.31
N TRP A 36 -1.77 12.51 -12.73
CA TRP A 36 -2.72 12.17 -11.66
C TRP A 36 -2.29 12.70 -10.30
N GLY A 37 -1.01 13.06 -10.13
CA GLY A 37 -0.45 13.50 -8.85
C GLY A 37 -1.25 14.64 -8.23
N GLN A 38 -1.53 15.68 -9.01
CA GLN A 38 -2.30 16.85 -8.58
C GLN A 38 -3.71 16.52 -8.04
N PHE A 39 -4.32 15.41 -8.46
CA PHE A 39 -5.70 15.08 -8.11
C PHE A 39 -5.81 14.00 -7.04
N TRP A 40 -4.81 13.11 -6.92
CA TRP A 40 -4.92 11.90 -6.11
C TRP A 40 -3.80 11.71 -5.09
N TYR A 41 -2.65 12.39 -5.24
CA TYR A 41 -1.43 12.06 -4.48
C TYR A 41 -1.10 13.03 -3.34
N ASP A 42 -2.04 13.89 -2.96
CA ASP A 42 -1.94 14.78 -1.79
C ASP A 42 -1.32 14.12 -0.55
N ASN A 43 -1.77 12.91 -0.22
CA ASN A 43 -1.26 12.17 0.95
C ASN A 43 0.15 11.61 0.74
N VAL A 44 0.49 11.26 -0.50
CA VAL A 44 1.83 10.75 -0.88
C VAL A 44 2.83 11.90 -0.88
N GLU A 45 2.48 13.06 -1.45
CA GLU A 45 3.29 14.28 -1.45
C GLU A 45 3.58 14.77 -0.02
N LYS A 46 2.63 14.62 0.90
CA LYS A 46 2.77 14.98 2.33
C LYS A 46 3.48 13.92 3.17
N SER A 47 3.87 12.79 2.58
CA SER A 47 4.53 11.69 3.30
C SER A 47 6.04 11.69 3.09
N THR A 48 6.77 11.17 4.08
CA THR A 48 8.23 10.95 4.02
C THR A 48 8.62 9.51 4.31
N GLY A 49 7.64 8.62 4.42
CA GLY A 49 7.81 7.22 4.79
C GLY A 49 6.48 6.53 5.05
N PHE A 50 6.53 5.26 5.45
CA PHE A 50 5.34 4.49 5.79
C PHE A 50 4.71 4.94 7.12
N LYS A 51 3.39 5.13 7.13
CA LYS A 51 2.62 5.37 8.36
C LYS A 51 2.25 4.04 9.02
N ALA A 52 2.17 4.04 10.35
CA ALA A 52 1.62 2.90 11.08
C ALA A 52 0.17 2.65 10.65
N TYR A 53 -0.19 1.37 10.50
CA TYR A 53 -1.57 0.99 10.22
C TYR A 53 -2.48 1.47 11.35
N GLN A 54 -3.52 2.22 10.99
CA GLN A 54 -4.57 2.64 11.91
C GLN A 54 -5.80 1.79 11.63
N LYS A 55 -6.21 1.00 12.63
CA LYS A 55 -7.45 0.22 12.55
C LYS A 55 -8.63 1.20 12.53
N THR A 56 -9.58 0.94 11.64
CA THR A 56 -10.88 1.63 11.60
C THR A 56 -11.96 0.68 12.09
N ASP A 57 -12.93 1.21 12.84
CA ASP A 57 -14.15 0.50 13.24
C ASP A 57 -15.33 0.84 12.31
N ALA A 58 -15.06 1.50 11.18
CA ALA A 58 -16.07 1.81 10.18
C ALA A 58 -16.71 0.53 9.64
N LYS A 59 -18.04 0.47 9.72
CA LYS A 59 -18.83 -0.60 9.11
C LYS A 59 -19.11 -0.28 7.65
N ILE A 60 -19.11 -1.32 6.81
CA ILE A 60 -19.48 -1.17 5.39
C ILE A 60 -20.98 -0.90 5.32
N PRO A 61 -21.42 0.22 4.70
CA PRO A 61 -22.84 0.49 4.50
C PRO A 61 -23.52 -0.63 3.71
N ASN A 62 -24.74 -1.02 4.12
CA ASN A 62 -25.48 -2.14 3.50
C ASN A 62 -25.66 -2.01 1.99
N LYS A 63 -25.75 -0.77 1.45
CA LYS A 63 -25.83 -0.52 -0.01
C LYS A 63 -24.64 -1.07 -0.81
N TYR A 64 -23.51 -1.35 -0.15
CA TYR A 64 -22.32 -1.93 -0.77
C TYR A 64 -22.12 -3.42 -0.47
N ALA A 65 -23.07 -4.09 0.21
CA ALA A 65 -22.93 -5.48 0.61
C ALA A 65 -22.65 -6.41 -0.58
N VAL A 66 -23.38 -6.23 -1.68
CA VAL A 66 -23.21 -7.05 -2.90
C VAL A 66 -21.80 -6.93 -3.47
N ILE A 67 -21.30 -5.70 -3.66
CA ILE A 67 -19.96 -5.47 -4.21
C ILE A 67 -18.88 -5.97 -3.24
N TYR A 68 -19.11 -5.83 -1.93
CA TYR A 68 -18.20 -6.36 -0.92
C TYR A 68 -18.09 -7.90 -1.01
N GLU A 69 -19.23 -8.59 -1.08
CA GLU A 69 -19.27 -10.06 -1.20
C GLU A 69 -18.65 -10.58 -2.50
N GLU A 70 -18.72 -9.83 -3.59
CA GLU A 70 -18.00 -10.14 -4.82
C GLU A 70 -16.50 -9.89 -4.67
N SER A 71 -16.12 -8.73 -4.12
CA SER A 71 -14.72 -8.32 -3.98
C SER A 71 -13.94 -9.23 -3.02
N ILE A 72 -14.57 -9.69 -1.94
CA ILE A 72 -13.90 -10.50 -0.92
C ILE A 72 -13.42 -11.85 -1.48
N LYS A 73 -14.13 -12.42 -2.48
CA LYS A 73 -13.74 -13.67 -3.14
C LYS A 73 -12.39 -13.54 -3.85
N TYR A 74 -12.17 -12.42 -4.53
CA TYR A 74 -10.90 -12.13 -5.22
C TYR A 74 -9.80 -11.75 -4.24
N TYR A 75 -10.15 -10.95 -3.22
CA TYR A 75 -9.21 -10.61 -2.16
C TYR A 75 -8.65 -11.86 -1.47
N GLN A 76 -9.49 -12.85 -1.14
CA GLN A 76 -9.05 -14.09 -0.51
C GLN A 76 -8.07 -14.87 -1.38
N GLN A 77 -8.31 -14.96 -2.70
CA GLN A 77 -7.38 -15.60 -3.64
C GLN A 77 -6.00 -14.91 -3.65
N LEU A 78 -5.96 -13.58 -3.60
CA LEU A 78 -4.70 -12.83 -3.52
C LEU A 78 -4.05 -13.01 -2.14
N PHE A 79 -4.84 -13.03 -1.08
CA PHE A 79 -4.38 -13.18 0.28
C PHE A 79 -3.70 -14.52 0.52
N GLU A 80 -4.21 -15.61 -0.06
CA GLU A 80 -3.58 -16.94 -0.01
C GLU A 80 -2.20 -16.97 -0.68
N ARG A 81 -1.96 -16.10 -1.66
CA ARG A 81 -0.70 -16.01 -2.42
C ARG A 81 0.22 -14.90 -1.93
N ARG A 82 -0.13 -14.23 -0.84
CA ARG A 82 0.64 -13.09 -0.33
C ARG A 82 2.05 -13.52 0.07
N LEU A 83 2.96 -12.56 0.04
CA LEU A 83 4.27 -12.73 0.67
C LEU A 83 4.08 -12.91 2.18
N HIS A 84 4.60 -14.01 2.69
CA HIS A 84 4.63 -14.34 4.11
C HIS A 84 5.79 -13.66 4.79
#